data_AF-A0A1N7FVA6-F1
#
_entry.id   AF-A0A1N7FVA6-F1
#
_cell.length_a   1.000
_cell.length_b   1.000
_cell.length_c   1.000
_cell.angle_alpha   90.00
_cell.angle_beta   90.00
_cell.angle_gamma   90.00
#
_symmetry.space_group_name_H-M   'P 1'
#
loop_
_entity.id
_entity.type
_entity.pdbx_description
1 polymer ?
#
loop_
_entity_poly.entity_id
_entity_poly.type
_entity_poly.pdbx_seq_one_letter_code
_entity_poly.pdbx_strand_id
1 'polypeptide(L)'
;MTDDLAGLPPAVVAALHAPEGTTTDEIRARFPDQSAEPHLDEHAFRHRLDDACYDWQVRNSWLQMPDGVRAELADSVRESMIAEQ
;
A
#
# COMPACT_ATOMS: atom_id res chain seq x y z
N MET A 1 33.40 -7.82 2.58
CA MET A 1 32.31 -7.17 3.32
C MET A 1 31.13 -7.19 2.38
N THR A 2 30.16 -8.05 2.65
CA THR A 2 29.00 -8.25 1.79
C THR A 2 28.12 -7.03 1.82
N ASP A 3 27.66 -6.64 0.65
CA ASP A 3 26.78 -5.52 0.37
C ASP A 3 25.35 -5.85 0.85
N ASP A 4 25.21 -6.10 2.16
CA ASP A 4 23.94 -6.54 2.80
C ASP A 4 22.86 -5.44 2.78
N LEU A 5 23.20 -4.24 2.31
CA LEU A 5 22.32 -3.07 2.24
C LEU A 5 21.94 -2.67 0.80
N ALA A 6 22.46 -3.36 -0.23
CA ALA A 6 22.29 -2.99 -1.65
C ALA A 6 20.85 -2.99 -2.19
N GLY A 7 19.87 -3.46 -1.41
CA GLY A 7 18.46 -3.51 -1.80
C GLY A 7 17.51 -2.82 -0.83
N LEU A 8 18.02 -2.20 0.24
CA LEU A 8 17.19 -1.61 1.27
C LEU A 8 16.85 -0.15 0.96
N PRO A 9 15.63 0.32 1.28
CA PRO A 9 15.27 1.72 1.12
C PRO A 9 16.25 2.62 1.90
N PRO A 10 16.68 3.77 1.35
CA PRO A 10 17.59 4.70 2.01
C PRO A 10 17.14 5.11 3.41
N ALA A 11 15.82 5.21 3.66
CA ALA A 11 15.28 5.46 4.99
C ALA A 11 15.57 4.33 6.01
N VAL A 12 15.58 3.08 5.55
CA VAL A 12 15.90 1.90 6.38
C VAL A 12 17.39 1.84 6.68
N VAL A 13 18.24 2.12 5.69
CA VAL A 13 19.70 2.23 5.89
C VAL A 13 20.01 3.36 6.87
N ALA A 14 19.35 4.51 6.71
CA ALA A 14 19.52 5.64 7.63
C ALA A 14 19.03 5.32 9.06
N ALA A 15 17.98 4.52 9.21
CA ALA A 15 17.51 4.05 10.51
C ALA A 15 18.51 3.12 11.21
N LEU A 16 19.17 2.24 10.46
CA LEU A 16 20.18 1.32 11.00
C LEU A 16 21.47 2.04 11.43
N HIS A 17 21.80 3.15 10.78
CA HIS A 17 22.98 3.97 11.09
C HIS A 17 22.70 5.16 12.01
N ALA A 18 21.47 5.32 12.50
CA ALA A 18 21.09 6.45 13.33
C ALA A 18 21.68 6.32 14.75
N PRO A 19 22.17 7.41 15.36
CA PRO A 19 22.62 7.39 16.76
C PRO A 19 21.46 7.09 17.71
N GLU A 20 21.75 6.45 18.84
CA GLU A 20 20.77 6.19 19.90
C GLU A 20 20.13 7.51 20.35
N GLY A 21 18.80 7.57 20.26
CA GLY A 21 18.01 8.77 20.53
C GLY A 21 17.40 9.44 19.29
N THR A 22 17.82 9.03 18.08
CA THR A 22 17.16 9.48 16.84
C THR A 22 15.78 8.87 16.74
N THR A 23 14.77 9.72 16.60
CA THR A 23 13.38 9.29 16.48
C THR A 23 13.03 8.92 15.04
N THR A 24 12.06 8.03 14.86
CA THR A 24 11.56 7.64 13.53
C THR A 24 11.06 8.84 12.72
N ASP A 25 10.57 9.89 13.38
CA ASP A 25 10.08 11.13 12.76
C ASP A 25 11.22 11.95 12.13
N GLU A 26 12.35 12.09 12.83
CA GLU A 26 13.55 12.76 12.32
C GLU A 26 14.16 12.05 11.10
N ILE A 27 14.05 10.72 11.06
CA ILE A 27 14.52 9.92 9.92
C ILE A 27 13.56 10.08 8.75
N ARG A 28 12.24 10.02 9.01
CA ARG A 28 11.22 10.25 7.98
C ARG A 28 11.30 11.67 7.39
N ALA A 29 11.60 12.69 8.19
CA ALA A 29 11.82 14.06 7.72
C ALA A 29 13.00 14.20 6.76
N ARG A 30 14.00 13.29 6.83
CA ARG A 30 15.14 13.25 5.90
C ARG A 30 14.85 12.51 4.60
N PHE A 31 13.76 11.74 4.55
CA PHE A 31 13.32 10.99 3.36
C PHE A 31 11.81 11.20 3.10
N PRO A 32 11.37 12.45 2.84
CA PRO A 32 9.95 12.77 2.68
C PRO A 32 9.28 12.04 1.48
N ASP A 33 10.06 11.69 0.45
CA ASP A 33 9.57 11.00 -0.76
C ASP A 33 9.36 9.48 -0.62
N GLN A 34 9.87 8.83 0.44
CA GLN A 34 9.87 7.35 0.52
C GLN A 34 8.70 6.76 1.30
N SER A 35 7.83 7.60 1.87
CA SER A 35 6.68 7.16 2.66
C SER A 35 5.40 7.90 2.30
N ALA A 36 5.32 8.45 1.09
CA ALA A 36 4.02 8.75 0.50
C ALA A 36 3.43 7.40 0.06
N GLU A 37 2.99 6.58 1.01
CA GLU A 37 1.89 5.69 0.68
C GLU A 37 0.81 6.62 0.12
N PRO A 38 0.35 6.41 -1.13
CA PRO A 38 -0.68 7.24 -1.70
C PRO A 38 -1.80 7.28 -0.70
N HIS A 39 -2.13 8.49 -0.21
CA HIS A 39 -3.13 8.65 0.83
C HIS A 39 -4.49 8.40 0.18
N LEU A 40 -4.82 7.11 0.06
CA LEU A 40 -6.08 6.68 -0.49
C LEU A 40 -7.14 7.04 0.53
N ASP A 41 -8.10 7.86 0.09
CA ASP A 41 -9.29 8.11 0.86
C ASP A 41 -9.99 6.77 1.14
N GLU A 42 -10.01 6.38 2.42
CA GLU A 42 -10.53 5.09 2.86
C GLU A 42 -12.02 4.93 2.54
N HIS A 43 -12.79 6.03 2.55
CA HIS A 43 -14.19 6.02 2.17
C HIS A 43 -14.36 5.80 0.67
N ALA A 44 -13.56 6.47 -0.16
CA ALA A 44 -13.55 6.26 -1.60
C ALA A 44 -13.10 4.84 -1.97
N PHE A 45 -12.09 4.31 -1.30
CA PHE A 45 -11.62 2.93 -1.48
C PHE A 45 -12.72 1.92 -1.16
N ARG A 46 -13.39 2.08 -0.02
CA ARG A 46 -14.46 1.18 0.40
C ARG A 46 -15.63 1.19 -0.59
N HIS A 47 -16.04 2.38 -1.05
CA HIS A 47 -17.10 2.49 -2.05
C HIS A 47 -16.74 1.78 -3.36
N ARG A 48 -15.53 2.02 -3.89
CA ARG A 48 -15.07 1.38 -5.12
C ARG A 48 -14.90 -0.13 -4.97
N LEU A 49 -14.46 -0.60 -3.80
CA LEU A 49 -14.37 -2.02 -3.52
C LEU A 49 -15.76 -2.67 -3.48
N ASP A 50 -16.74 -2.04 -2.83
CA ASP A 50 -18.10 -2.56 -2.78
C ASP A 50 -18.74 -2.60 -4.19
N ASP A 51 -18.51 -1.57 -5.02
CA ASP A 51 -18.92 -1.57 -6.43
C ASP A 51 -18.26 -2.71 -7.22
N ALA A 52 -16.95 -2.88 -7.08
CA ALA A 52 -16.20 -3.94 -7.77
C ALA A 52 -16.66 -5.35 -7.33
N CYS A 53 -16.97 -5.52 -6.03
CA CYS A 53 -17.55 -6.75 -5.49
C CYS A 53 -18.91 -7.05 -6.12
N TYR A 54 -19.78 -6.04 -6.23
CA TYR A 54 -21.10 -6.17 -6.82
C TYR A 54 -21.02 -6.49 -8.31
N ASP A 55 -20.20 -5.76 -9.06
CA ASP A 55 -19.97 -5.98 -10.49
C ASP A 55 -19.47 -7.41 -10.77
N TRP A 56 -18.54 -7.88 -9.94
CA TRP A 56 -18.04 -9.25 -10.04
C TRP A 56 -19.15 -10.27 -9.81
N GLN A 57 -19.97 -10.09 -8.77
CA GLN A 57 -21.09 -11.00 -8.46
C GLN A 57 -22.12 -11.06 -9.60
N VAL A 58 -22.47 -9.90 -10.16
CA VAL A 58 -23.41 -9.80 -11.28
C VAL A 58 -22.86 -10.49 -12.53
N ARG A 59 -21.60 -10.21 -12.90
CA ARG A 59 -20.96 -10.79 -14.10
C ARG A 59 -20.82 -12.31 -14.02
N ASN A 60 -20.52 -12.82 -12.83
CA ASN A 60 -20.33 -14.26 -12.63
C ASN A 60 -21.65 -14.97 -12.30
N SER A 61 -22.71 -14.25 -11.95
CA SER A 61 -23.98 -14.79 -11.45
C SER A 61 -23.81 -15.63 -10.17
N TRP A 62 -22.89 -15.22 -9.29
CA TRP A 62 -22.61 -15.90 -8.02
C TRP A 62 -23.18 -15.12 -6.84
N LEU A 63 -23.92 -15.83 -5.98
CA LEU A 63 -24.52 -15.28 -4.76
C LEU A 63 -23.50 -15.07 -3.63
N GLN A 64 -22.45 -15.89 -3.61
CA GLN A 64 -21.33 -15.75 -2.67
C GLN A 64 -20.03 -15.68 -3.44
N MET A 65 -19.16 -14.78 -3.01
CA MET A 65 -17.85 -14.60 -3.60
C MET A 65 -16.88 -15.61 -2.98
N PRO A 66 -16.05 -16.31 -3.79
CA PRO A 66 -15.03 -17.20 -3.28
C PRO A 66 -14.03 -16.48 -2.38
N ASP A 67 -13.47 -17.20 -1.42
CA ASP A 67 -12.38 -16.72 -0.60
C ASP A 67 -11.18 -16.32 -1.47
N GLY A 68 -10.61 -15.15 -1.21
CA GLY A 68 -9.47 -14.59 -1.96
C GLY A 68 -9.85 -13.63 -3.08
N VAL A 69 -11.01 -13.80 -3.73
CA VAL A 69 -11.44 -12.89 -4.83
C VAL A 69 -11.63 -11.46 -4.30
N ARG A 70 -12.18 -11.30 -3.09
CA ARG A 70 -12.31 -9.98 -2.46
C ARG A 70 -10.95 -9.32 -2.21
N ALA A 71 -9.91 -10.10 -1.90
CA ALA A 71 -8.56 -9.58 -1.71
C ALA A 71 -7.95 -9.14 -3.06
N GLU A 72 -8.12 -9.93 -4.11
CA GLU A 72 -7.68 -9.56 -5.46
C GLU A 72 -8.41 -8.30 -5.98
N LEU A 73 -9.72 -8.18 -5.72
CA LEU A 73 -10.47 -6.96 -6.04
C LEU A 73 -9.99 -5.76 -5.22
N ALA A 74 -9.66 -5.96 -3.95
CA ALA A 74 -9.11 -4.90 -3.09
C ALA A 74 -7.77 -4.39 -3.61
N ASP A 75 -6.87 -5.28 -4.04
CA ASP A 75 -5.59 -4.89 -4.62
C ASP A 75 -5.79 -4.21 -5.98
N SER A 76 -6.67 -4.71 -6.84
CA SER A 76 -6.98 -4.07 -8.13
C SER A 76 -7.59 -2.67 -7.98
N VAL A 77 -8.51 -2.49 -7.03
CA VAL A 77 -9.09 -1.17 -6.71
C VAL A 77 -8.04 -0.23 -6.15
N ARG A 78 -7.15 -0.73 -5.28
CA ARG A 78 -6.03 0.02 -4.72
C ARG A 78 -5.10 0.48 -5.84
N GLU A 79 -4.67 -0.40 -6.73
CA GLU A 79 -3.81 -0.07 -7.86
C GLU A 79 -4.47 0.96 -8.80
N SER A 80 -5.76 0.82 -9.11
CA SER A 80 -6.49 1.78 -9.94
C SER A 80 -6.50 3.18 -9.31
N MET A 81 -6.83 3.28 -8.02
CA MET A 81 -6.86 4.56 -7.33
C MET A 81 -5.47 5.22 -7.21
N ILE A 82 -4.40 4.42 -7.20
CA ILE A 82 -3.03 4.93 -7.21
C ILE A 82 -2.67 5.44 -8.61
N ALA A 83 -3.08 4.72 -9.66
CA ALA A 83 -2.83 5.11 -11.05
C ALA A 83 -3.65 6.34 -11.50
N GLU A 84 -4.78 6.62 -10.83
CA GLU A 84 -5.65 7.78 -11.09
C GLU A 84 -5.21 9.07 -10.39
N GLN A 85 -4.22 9.00 -9.48
CA GLN A 85 -3.60 10.18 -8.83
C GLN A 85 -2.47 10.76 -9.69
#